data_AF-A0A6P0KFM1-F1
#
_entry.id   AF-A0A6P0KFM1-F1
#
_cell.length_a   1.000
_cell.length_b   1.000
_cell.length_c   1.000
_cell.angle_alpha   90.00
_cell.angle_beta   90.00
_cell.angle_gamma   90.00
#
_symmetry.space_group_name_H-M   'P 1'
#
loop_
_entity.id
_entity.type
_entity.pdbx_description
1 polymer ?
#
loop_
_entity_poly.entity_id
_entity_poly.type
_entity_poly.pdbx_seq_one_letter_code
_entity_poly.pdbx_strand_id
1 'polypeptide(L)'
;MNKEDILVNSFKTVFEKMNQEGIKDSVDKKGIDKFISDCALLAATTGAASGFGGFSTMIVGVPADVINNIFQQFRVTLGVIYYKKGVYKVSFSEFMKIVGVSLGVEAGATLTKAVMISIANKILIRLSASTAGKAVPFLGAFVGGSVNYGFIRAMGAAVKKIDMSSIAFEENAQQNNSNYQLPPATTS
;
A
#
# COMPACT_ATOMS: atom_id res chain seq x y z
N MET A 1 -10.51 -16.83 17.79
CA MET A 1 -10.00 -15.59 17.15
C MET A 1 -11.13 -15.01 16.33
N ASN A 2 -11.50 -13.74 16.50
CA ASN A 2 -12.59 -13.12 15.72
C ASN A 2 -12.12 -12.80 14.28
N LYS A 3 -13.04 -12.66 13.32
CA LYS A 3 -12.72 -12.38 11.90
C LYS A 3 -11.87 -11.13 11.71
N GLU A 4 -12.08 -10.12 12.55
CA GLU A 4 -11.35 -8.85 12.55
C GLU A 4 -9.87 -9.03 12.95
N ASP A 5 -9.59 -9.93 13.88
CA ASP A 5 -8.22 -10.26 14.31
C ASP A 5 -7.48 -11.02 13.23
N ILE A 6 -8.17 -11.91 12.51
CA ILE A 6 -7.64 -12.61 11.34
C ILE A 6 -7.22 -11.60 10.28
N LEU A 7 -8.04 -10.58 10.01
CA LEU A 7 -7.75 -9.57 8.99
C LEU A 7 -6.48 -8.75 9.33
N VAL A 8 -6.39 -8.21 10.55
CA VAL A 8 -5.23 -7.41 10.97
C VAL A 8 -3.95 -8.27 10.99
N ASN A 9 -4.02 -9.49 11.49
CA ASN A 9 -2.88 -10.41 11.49
C ASN A 9 -2.45 -10.76 10.07
N SER A 10 -3.41 -10.95 9.15
CA SER A 10 -3.10 -11.19 7.74
C SER A 10 -2.40 -10.00 7.11
N PHE A 11 -2.86 -8.77 7.36
CA PHE A 11 -2.23 -7.54 6.88
C PHE A 11 -0.81 -7.39 7.44
N LYS A 12 -0.61 -7.70 8.72
CA LYS A 12 0.71 -7.72 9.34
C LYS A 12 1.63 -8.73 8.66
N THR A 13 1.17 -9.95 8.40
CA THR A 13 1.96 -10.96 7.68
C THR A 13 2.32 -10.54 6.26
N VAL A 14 1.42 -9.86 5.53
CA VAL A 14 1.77 -9.28 4.21
C VAL A 14 2.90 -8.29 4.37
N PHE A 15 2.73 -7.35 5.30
CA PHE A 15 3.68 -6.28 5.53
C PHE A 15 5.07 -6.82 5.88
N GLU A 16 5.14 -7.80 6.78
CA GLU A 16 6.41 -8.41 7.22
C GLU A 16 7.12 -9.17 6.10
N LYS A 17 6.38 -9.65 5.09
CA LYS A 17 6.95 -10.28 3.88
C LYS A 17 7.37 -9.26 2.81
N MET A 18 7.15 -7.96 3.02
CA MET A 18 7.55 -6.94 2.04
C MET A 18 9.07 -6.83 2.00
N ASN A 19 9.65 -7.02 0.81
CA ASN A 19 11.04 -6.70 0.56
C ASN A 19 11.20 -5.18 0.46
N GLN A 20 11.34 -4.50 1.61
CA GLN A 20 11.44 -3.04 1.68
C GLN A 20 12.72 -2.50 1.03
N GLU A 21 13.81 -3.28 1.06
CA GLU A 21 15.06 -2.96 0.34
C GLU A 21 14.85 -3.00 -1.18
N GLY A 22 14.18 -4.03 -1.70
CA GLY A 22 13.83 -4.11 -3.12
C GLY A 22 12.87 -3.00 -3.58
N ILE A 23 12.00 -2.52 -2.69
CA ILE A 23 11.14 -1.34 -2.94
C ILE A 23 11.99 -0.09 -3.05
N LYS A 24 12.88 0.16 -2.08
CA LYS A 24 13.83 1.27 -2.09
C LYS A 24 14.64 1.29 -3.39
N ASP A 25 15.30 0.19 -3.72
CA ASP A 25 16.16 0.11 -4.91
C ASP A 25 15.38 0.31 -6.22
N SER A 26 14.12 -0.14 -6.25
CA SER A 26 13.23 0.11 -7.40
C SER A 26 12.87 1.58 -7.54
N VAL A 27 12.61 2.28 -6.42
CA VAL A 27 12.32 3.72 -6.41
C VAL A 27 13.56 4.52 -6.80
N ASP A 28 14.73 4.18 -6.26
CA ASP A 28 16.01 4.83 -6.62
C ASP A 28 16.32 4.69 -8.10
N LYS A 29 16.14 3.49 -8.66
CA LYS A 29 16.49 3.20 -10.06
C LYS A 29 15.52 3.82 -11.06
N LYS A 30 14.22 3.89 -10.74
CA LYS A 30 13.16 4.19 -11.72
C LYS A 30 12.42 5.50 -11.45
N GLY A 31 12.56 6.07 -10.26
CA GLY A 31 11.71 7.15 -9.76
C GLY A 31 10.36 6.64 -9.25
N ILE A 32 9.74 7.43 -8.37
CA ILE A 32 8.50 7.06 -7.68
C ILE A 32 7.32 6.84 -8.63
N ASP A 33 7.18 7.65 -9.69
CA ASP A 33 6.03 7.58 -10.59
C ASP A 33 6.06 6.33 -11.48
N LYS A 34 7.25 5.93 -11.95
CA LYS A 34 7.44 4.68 -12.69
C LYS A 34 7.27 3.47 -11.79
N PHE A 35 7.76 3.53 -10.55
CA PHE A 35 7.51 2.50 -9.55
C PHE A 35 6.01 2.29 -9.27
N ILE A 36 5.25 3.38 -9.10
CA ILE A 36 3.78 3.32 -8.93
C ILE A 36 3.12 2.70 -10.17
N SER A 37 3.56 3.08 -11.38
CA SER A 37 3.04 2.52 -12.62
C SER A 37 3.32 1.02 -12.76
N ASP A 38 4.52 0.57 -12.36
CA ASP A 38 4.87 -0.86 -12.38
C ASP A 38 4.00 -1.65 -11.39
N CYS A 39 3.76 -1.11 -10.19
CA CYS A 39 2.86 -1.72 -9.21
C CYS A 39 1.41 -1.79 -9.73
N ALA A 40 0.94 -0.71 -10.36
CA ALA A 40 -0.39 -0.66 -10.98
C ALA A 40 -0.52 -1.67 -12.14
N LEU A 41 0.54 -1.84 -12.95
CA LEU A 41 0.57 -2.82 -14.03
C LEU A 41 0.53 -4.26 -13.50
N LEU A 42 1.25 -4.54 -12.41
CA LEU A 42 1.18 -5.85 -11.74
C LEU A 42 -0.20 -6.09 -11.11
N ALA A 43 -0.83 -5.06 -10.55
CA ALA A 43 -2.20 -5.13 -10.05
C ALA A 43 -3.22 -5.46 -11.16
N ALA A 44 -2.94 -4.99 -12.37
CA ALA A 44 -3.78 -5.22 -13.55
C ALA A 44 -3.58 -6.59 -14.20
N THR A 45 -2.37 -7.13 -14.18
CA THR A 45 -1.97 -8.28 -15.02
C THR A 45 -1.89 -9.61 -14.28
N THR A 46 -1.68 -9.65 -12.96
CA THR A 46 -1.39 -10.91 -12.27
C THR A 46 -2.52 -11.37 -11.35
N GLY A 47 -3.25 -12.42 -11.76
CA GLY A 47 -4.23 -13.12 -10.91
C GLY A 47 -3.61 -14.19 -9.99
N ALA A 48 -2.39 -14.66 -10.26
CA ALA A 48 -1.73 -15.71 -9.48
C ALA A 48 -0.18 -15.74 -9.58
N ALA A 49 0.43 -14.93 -10.44
CA ALA A 49 1.86 -15.04 -10.78
C ALA A 49 2.80 -14.13 -9.96
N SER A 50 2.30 -13.31 -9.03
CA SER A 50 3.10 -12.32 -8.29
C SER A 50 3.98 -12.91 -7.17
N GLY A 51 4.21 -14.23 -7.15
CA GLY A 51 5.08 -14.90 -6.17
C GLY A 51 4.49 -15.00 -4.76
N PHE A 52 3.18 -14.79 -4.61
CA PHE A 52 2.50 -14.55 -3.33
C PHE A 52 1.65 -15.74 -2.82
N GLY A 53 1.99 -16.97 -3.22
CA GLY A 53 1.20 -18.18 -2.94
C GLY A 53 0.91 -18.46 -1.45
N GLY A 54 1.66 -17.85 -0.54
CA GLY A 54 1.46 -18.00 0.91
C GLY A 54 0.40 -17.11 1.54
N PHE A 55 -0.13 -16.09 0.86
CA PHE A 55 -1.20 -15.23 1.41
C PHE A 55 -2.52 -15.41 0.66
N SER A 56 -2.49 -15.79 -0.62
CA SER A 56 -3.68 -16.28 -1.33
C SER A 56 -4.38 -17.44 -0.62
N THR A 57 -3.63 -18.19 0.19
CA THR A 57 -4.11 -19.32 1.00
C THR A 57 -4.48 -18.93 2.44
N MET A 58 -4.02 -17.78 2.95
CA MET A 58 -4.23 -17.38 4.36
C MET A 58 -5.56 -16.66 4.60
N ILE A 59 -6.03 -15.84 3.65
CA ILE A 59 -7.32 -15.16 3.80
C ILE A 59 -8.40 -15.94 3.07
N VAL A 60 -8.99 -16.90 3.79
CA VAL A 60 -10.14 -17.67 3.30
C VAL A 60 -11.31 -16.71 3.04
N GLY A 61 -11.81 -16.72 1.80
CA GLY A 61 -12.96 -15.93 1.37
C GLY A 61 -12.64 -14.55 0.78
N VAL A 62 -11.37 -14.13 0.70
CA VAL A 62 -10.98 -12.93 -0.06
C VAL A 62 -10.49 -13.33 -1.46
N PRO A 63 -11.02 -12.71 -2.53
CA PRO A 63 -10.58 -12.99 -3.90
C PRO A 63 -9.09 -12.72 -4.13
N ALA A 64 -8.45 -13.52 -4.99
CA ALA A 64 -7.02 -13.39 -5.30
C ALA A 64 -6.65 -12.04 -5.93
N ASP A 65 -7.57 -11.39 -6.66
CA ASP A 65 -7.36 -10.06 -7.22
C ASP A 65 -7.32 -8.98 -6.13
N VAL A 66 -8.18 -9.07 -5.12
CA VAL A 66 -8.16 -8.17 -3.95
C VAL A 66 -6.84 -8.33 -3.20
N ILE A 67 -6.37 -9.55 -3.04
CA ILE A 67 -5.08 -9.87 -2.43
C ILE A 67 -3.90 -9.22 -3.17
N ASN A 68 -3.86 -9.37 -4.50
CA ASN A 68 -2.83 -8.76 -5.32
C ASN A 68 -2.87 -7.23 -5.20
N ASN A 69 -4.07 -6.64 -5.18
CA ASN A 69 -4.23 -5.20 -5.02
C ASN A 69 -3.75 -4.71 -3.64
N ILE A 70 -4.02 -5.44 -2.54
CA ILE A 70 -3.48 -5.13 -1.20
C ILE A 70 -1.95 -5.09 -1.25
N PHE A 71 -1.34 -6.11 -1.83
CA PHE A 71 0.11 -6.23 -1.93
C PHE A 71 0.72 -5.06 -2.71
N GLN A 72 0.19 -4.75 -3.91
CA GLN A 72 0.70 -3.63 -4.71
C GLN A 72 0.44 -2.29 -4.03
N GLN A 73 -0.68 -2.14 -3.32
CA GLN A 73 -0.97 -0.93 -2.53
C GLN A 73 0.05 -0.75 -1.40
N PHE A 74 0.44 -1.83 -0.71
CA PHE A 74 1.45 -1.76 0.35
C PHE A 74 2.81 -1.35 -0.20
N ARG A 75 3.21 -1.92 -1.35
CA ARG A 75 4.43 -1.53 -2.06
C ARG A 75 4.43 -0.06 -2.45
N VAL A 76 3.33 0.43 -3.01
CA VAL A 76 3.16 1.84 -3.37
C VAL A 76 3.31 2.74 -2.15
N THR A 77 2.60 2.43 -1.05
CA THR A 77 2.69 3.24 0.17
C THR A 77 4.11 3.27 0.72
N LEU A 78 4.80 2.12 0.83
CA LEU A 78 6.19 2.05 1.27
C LEU A 78 7.14 2.83 0.35
N GLY A 79 6.96 2.73 -0.96
CA GLY A 79 7.75 3.51 -1.92
C GLY A 79 7.55 5.01 -1.78
N VAL A 80 6.32 5.46 -1.51
CA VAL A 80 6.03 6.88 -1.27
C VAL A 80 6.61 7.34 0.06
N ILE A 81 6.55 6.53 1.12
CA ILE A 81 7.19 6.84 2.40
C ILE A 81 8.69 7.05 2.19
N TYR A 82 9.34 6.12 1.51
CA TYR A 82 10.76 6.25 1.18
C TYR A 82 11.04 7.51 0.36
N TYR A 83 10.26 7.77 -0.70
CA TYR A 83 10.44 8.95 -1.54
C TYR A 83 10.29 10.28 -0.77
N LYS A 84 9.36 10.35 0.20
CA LYS A 84 9.08 11.60 0.94
C LYS A 84 9.93 11.79 2.20
N LYS A 85 10.42 10.70 2.80
CA LYS A 85 11.10 10.73 4.11
C LYS A 85 12.51 10.14 4.09
N GLY A 86 12.92 9.45 3.03
CA GLY A 86 14.17 8.68 2.98
C GLY A 86 14.15 7.42 3.84
N VAL A 87 13.04 7.11 4.51
CA VAL A 87 12.90 5.96 5.40
C VAL A 87 12.40 4.76 4.62
N TYR A 88 13.20 3.69 4.57
CA TYR A 88 12.83 2.44 3.91
C TYR A 88 12.62 1.26 4.88
N LYS A 89 13.03 1.36 6.15
CA LYS A 89 12.72 0.36 7.18
C LYS A 89 11.57 0.88 8.03
N VAL A 90 10.35 0.62 7.58
CA VAL A 90 9.12 1.06 8.25
C VAL A 90 8.57 -0.11 9.05
N SER A 91 8.08 0.13 10.27
CA SER A 91 7.35 -0.87 11.05
C SER A 91 5.89 -0.97 10.61
N PHE A 92 5.21 -2.08 10.92
CA PHE A 92 3.79 -2.25 10.57
C PHE A 92 2.90 -1.17 11.21
N SER A 93 3.23 -0.74 12.43
CA SER A 93 2.51 0.31 13.16
C SER A 93 2.61 1.67 12.44
N GLU A 94 3.82 2.08 12.06
CA GLU A 94 4.05 3.33 11.34
C GLU A 94 3.39 3.31 9.96
N PHE A 95 3.51 2.19 9.25
CA PHE A 95 2.80 1.97 8.01
C PHE A 95 1.30 2.14 8.17
N MET A 96 0.69 1.51 9.18
CA MET A 96 -0.74 1.60 9.45
C MET A 96 -1.18 3.02 9.86
N LYS A 97 -0.35 3.80 10.56
CA LYS A 97 -0.63 5.22 10.83
C LYS A 97 -0.73 6.02 9.53
N ILE A 98 0.23 5.84 8.62
CA ILE A 98 0.27 6.56 7.34
C ILE A 98 -0.90 6.17 6.46
N VAL A 99 -1.20 4.86 6.37
CA VAL A 99 -2.38 4.40 5.67
C VAL A 99 -3.64 4.94 6.34
N GLY A 100 -3.74 4.91 7.68
CA GLY A 100 -4.86 5.49 8.42
C GLY A 100 -5.12 6.95 8.04
N VAL A 101 -4.09 7.78 8.05
CA VAL A 101 -4.18 9.20 7.64
C VAL A 101 -4.66 9.32 6.18
N SER A 102 -4.15 8.48 5.28
CA SER A 102 -4.63 8.43 3.88
C SER A 102 -6.13 8.09 3.73
N LEU A 103 -6.70 7.41 4.73
CA LEU A 103 -8.11 7.01 4.79
C LEU A 103 -8.96 7.98 5.63
N GLY A 104 -8.39 9.10 6.07
CA GLY A 104 -9.06 10.14 6.86
C GLY A 104 -9.08 9.87 8.36
N VAL A 105 -8.18 9.02 8.89
CA VAL A 105 -7.93 8.97 10.35
C VAL A 105 -7.07 10.17 10.74
N GLU A 106 -7.37 10.80 11.87
CA GLU A 106 -6.65 11.98 12.33
C GLU A 106 -5.14 11.70 12.56
N ALA A 107 -4.29 12.59 12.07
CA ALA A 107 -2.84 12.55 12.24
C ALA A 107 -2.49 12.86 13.71
N GLY A 108 -2.50 11.83 14.55
CA GLY A 108 -2.36 11.95 16.00
C GLY A 108 -3.18 10.91 16.77
N ALA A 109 -4.12 10.25 16.10
CA ALA A 109 -4.88 9.16 16.71
C ALA A 109 -3.96 8.02 17.18
N THR A 110 -4.17 7.58 18.42
CA THR A 110 -3.49 6.40 18.96
C THR A 110 -3.86 5.18 18.13
N LEU A 111 -2.86 4.44 17.66
CA LEU A 111 -3.06 3.22 16.87
C LEU A 111 -3.49 2.06 17.78
N THR A 112 -4.76 2.07 18.18
CA THR A 112 -5.37 0.97 18.95
C THR A 112 -5.74 -0.19 18.03
N LYS A 113 -5.99 -1.37 18.63
CA LYS A 113 -6.51 -2.55 17.89
C LYS A 113 -7.78 -2.23 17.09
N ALA A 114 -8.72 -1.49 17.68
CA ALA A 114 -9.96 -1.08 17.02
C ALA A 114 -9.70 -0.15 15.81
N VAL A 115 -8.76 0.79 15.94
CA VAL A 115 -8.36 1.67 14.84
C VAL A 115 -7.72 0.86 13.71
N MET A 116 -6.84 -0.10 14.02
CA MET A 116 -6.24 -0.98 13.01
C MET A 116 -7.29 -1.81 12.27
N ILE A 117 -8.28 -2.37 12.99
CA ILE A 117 -9.40 -3.10 12.39
C ILE A 117 -10.20 -2.19 11.46
N SER A 118 -10.50 -0.96 11.88
CA SER A 118 -11.22 0.03 11.06
C SER A 118 -10.45 0.39 9.79
N ILE A 119 -9.14 0.62 9.91
CA ILE A 119 -8.25 0.88 8.76
C ILE A 119 -8.24 -0.32 7.81
N ALA A 120 -8.04 -1.53 8.34
CA ALA A 120 -8.00 -2.76 7.54
C ALA A 120 -9.32 -3.00 6.79
N ASN A 121 -10.46 -2.80 7.46
CA ASN A 121 -11.79 -2.89 6.85
C ASN A 121 -11.99 -1.82 5.77
N LYS A 122 -11.59 -0.57 6.01
CA LYS A 122 -11.66 0.50 5.00
C LYS A 122 -10.82 0.19 3.76
N ILE A 123 -9.63 -0.38 3.93
CA ILE A 123 -8.77 -0.85 2.82
C ILE A 123 -9.49 -1.97 2.07
N LEU A 124 -9.96 -2.99 2.77
CA LEU A 124 -10.65 -4.14 2.19
C LEU A 124 -11.90 -3.69 1.40
N ILE A 125 -12.71 -2.80 1.95
CA ILE A 125 -13.91 -2.25 1.29
C ILE A 125 -13.54 -1.44 0.04
N ARG A 126 -12.51 -0.57 0.11
CA ARG A 126 -12.09 0.22 -1.06
C ARG A 126 -11.55 -0.67 -2.18
N LEU A 127 -10.83 -1.73 -1.82
CA LEU A 127 -10.26 -2.71 -2.75
C LEU A 127 -11.27 -3.72 -3.27
N SER A 128 -12.33 -4.03 -2.52
CA SER A 128 -13.42 -4.88 -2.98
C SER A 128 -14.43 -4.10 -3.83
N ALA A 129 -14.67 -2.82 -3.53
CA ALA A 129 -15.51 -1.94 -4.34
C ALA A 129 -14.95 -1.74 -5.77
N SER A 130 -13.63 -1.72 -5.94
CA SER A 130 -13.03 -1.71 -7.29
C SER A 130 -13.28 -3.01 -8.06
N THR A 131 -13.48 -4.13 -7.36
CA THR A 131 -13.90 -5.40 -7.95
C THR A 131 -15.42 -5.43 -8.21
N ALA A 132 -16.24 -4.79 -7.37
CA ALA A 132 -17.69 -4.65 -7.59
C ALA A 132 -18.04 -3.75 -8.79
N GLY A 133 -17.18 -2.79 -9.15
CA GLY A 133 -17.27 -2.05 -10.41
C GLY A 133 -17.22 -2.92 -11.66
N LYS A 134 -16.74 -4.18 -11.56
CA LYS A 134 -16.81 -5.18 -12.64
C LYS A 134 -18.24 -5.69 -12.89
N ALA A 135 -19.20 -5.40 -11.99
CA ALA A 135 -20.58 -5.87 -12.05
C ALA A 135 -21.60 -4.80 -12.51
N VAL A 136 -21.16 -3.57 -12.81
CA VAL A 136 -22.05 -2.51 -13.37
C VAL A 136 -21.75 -2.34 -14.86
N PRO A 137 -22.50 -3.01 -15.77
CA PRO A 137 -22.23 -2.98 -17.21
C PRO A 137 -22.56 -1.65 -17.91
N PHE A 138 -23.11 -0.66 -17.20
CA PHE A 138 -23.65 0.57 -17.82
C PHE A 138 -22.72 1.79 -17.77
N LEU A 139 -21.53 1.69 -17.18
CA LEU A 139 -20.53 2.77 -17.20
C LEU A 139 -19.20 2.28 -17.79
N GLY A 140 -19.22 2.02 -19.11
CA GLY A 140 -18.02 2.02 -19.98
C GLY A 140 -17.04 0.87 -19.77
N ALA A 141 -16.84 0.07 -20.82
CA ALA A 141 -15.97 -1.10 -20.87
C ALA A 141 -14.50 -0.83 -20.46
N PHE A 142 -14.20 -0.95 -19.18
CA PHE A 142 -12.84 -1.07 -18.65
C PHE A 142 -12.61 -2.53 -18.21
N VAL A 143 -11.93 -3.31 -19.06
CA VAL A 143 -11.49 -4.68 -18.76
C VAL A 143 -10.81 -4.67 -17.39
N GLY A 144 -11.21 -5.55 -16.46
CA GLY A 144 -10.93 -5.44 -15.02
C GLY A 144 -9.48 -5.12 -14.58
N GLY A 145 -8.47 -5.30 -15.44
CA GLY A 145 -7.11 -4.80 -15.24
C GLY A 145 -6.97 -3.27 -15.24
N SER A 146 -7.70 -2.53 -16.08
CA SER A 146 -7.63 -1.06 -16.13
C SER A 146 -8.25 -0.38 -14.89
N VAL A 147 -9.25 -1.01 -14.27
CA VAL A 147 -9.83 -0.54 -13.00
C VAL A 147 -8.80 -0.68 -11.86
N ASN A 148 -8.13 -1.83 -11.77
CA ASN A 148 -7.04 -2.05 -10.79
C ASN A 148 -5.87 -1.08 -11.02
N TYR A 149 -5.48 -0.87 -12.28
CA TYR A 149 -4.43 0.08 -12.64
C TYR A 149 -4.76 1.51 -12.18
N GLY A 150 -5.96 1.98 -12.50
CA GLY A 150 -6.43 3.32 -12.12
C GLY A 150 -6.51 3.50 -10.60
N PHE A 151 -6.99 2.48 -9.88
CA PHE A 151 -7.08 2.51 -8.43
C PHE A 151 -5.70 2.69 -7.77
N ILE A 152 -4.70 1.89 -8.16
CA ILE A 152 -3.36 1.95 -7.55
C ILE A 152 -2.67 3.29 -7.87
N ARG A 153 -2.83 3.82 -9.08
CA ARG A 153 -2.36 5.16 -9.45
C ARG A 153 -3.01 6.25 -8.59
N ALA A 154 -4.33 6.20 -8.41
CA ALA A 154 -5.07 7.18 -7.61
C ALA A 154 -4.66 7.14 -6.13
N MET A 155 -4.47 5.95 -5.57
CA MET A 155 -3.96 5.78 -4.20
C MET A 155 -2.51 6.26 -4.07
N GLY A 156 -1.64 5.96 -5.04
CA GLY A 156 -0.27 6.50 -5.05
C GLY A 156 -0.27 8.02 -5.04
N ALA A 157 -1.11 8.66 -5.85
CA ALA A 157 -1.29 10.10 -5.85
C ALA A 157 -1.83 10.64 -4.52
N ALA A 158 -2.79 9.95 -3.89
CA ALA A 158 -3.34 10.33 -2.60
C ALA A 158 -2.26 10.25 -1.49
N VAL A 159 -1.47 9.16 -1.45
CA VAL A 159 -0.38 9.02 -0.48
C VAL A 159 0.71 10.07 -0.72
N LYS A 160 1.01 10.40 -2.00
CA LYS A 160 1.93 11.51 -2.33
C LYS A 160 1.43 12.87 -1.81
N LYS A 161 0.12 13.06 -1.61
CA LYS A 161 -0.45 14.32 -1.09
C LYS A 161 -0.50 14.40 0.44
N ILE A 162 -0.27 13.30 1.16
CA ILE A 162 -0.24 13.33 2.64
C ILE A 162 0.94 14.16 3.10
N ASP A 163 0.69 15.19 3.90
CA ASP A 163 1.75 15.82 4.66
C ASP A 163 2.20 14.86 5.76
N MET A 164 3.40 14.31 5.61
CA MET A 164 3.97 13.36 6.55
C MET A 164 4.84 14.06 7.60
N SER A 165 4.92 15.40 7.61
CA SER A 165 5.69 16.18 8.58
C SER A 165 5.25 15.91 10.02
N SER A 166 3.94 15.73 10.24
CA SER A 166 3.31 15.51 11.56
C SER A 166 3.29 14.04 12.02
N ILE A 167 3.72 13.10 11.18
CA ILE A 167 3.74 11.68 11.52
C ILE A 167 5.12 11.35 12.09
N ALA A 168 5.19 11.19 13.42
CA ALA A 168 6.39 10.76 14.11
C ALA A 168 6.69 9.28 13.80
N PHE A 169 7.89 9.04 13.25
CA PHE A 169 8.50 7.72 13.15
C PHE A 169 9.38 7.52 14.38
N GLU A 170 9.46 6.29 14.90
CA GLU A 170 10.36 6.00 16.01
C GLU A 170 11.82 6.18 15.55
N GLU A 171 12.66 6.77 16.41
CA GLU A 171 14.01 7.28 16.10
C GLU A 171 14.99 6.21 15.58
N ASN A 172 14.64 4.92 15.66
CA ASN A 172 15.40 3.82 15.07
C ASN A 172 15.30 3.72 13.52
N ALA A 173 14.50 4.58 12.89
CA ALA A 173 14.45 4.74 11.43
C ALA A 173 15.63 5.56 10.84
N GLN A 174 16.55 6.08 11.67
CA GLN A 174 17.63 7.00 11.25
C GLN A 174 19.03 6.39 11.11
N GLN A 175 19.25 5.08 11.35
CA GLN A 175 20.55 4.46 11.11
C GLN A 175 20.57 3.55 9.88
N ASN A 176 20.70 4.17 8.71
CA ASN A 176 21.56 3.75 7.59
C ASN A 176 21.27 4.59 6.36
N ASN A 177 21.94 5.74 6.22
CA ASN A 177 22.82 6.04 5.08
C ASN A 177 23.42 7.46 5.24
N SER A 178 24.73 7.57 5.46
CA SER A 178 25.48 8.83 5.43
C SER A 178 25.58 9.46 4.02
N ASN A 179 24.98 8.84 3.00
CA ASN A 179 24.99 9.29 1.60
C ASN A 179 23.60 9.50 0.98
N TYR A 180 22.52 9.61 1.76
CA TYR A 180 21.20 9.90 1.17
C TYR A 180 21.05 11.39 0.85
N GLN A 181 21.00 11.70 -0.45
CA GLN A 181 20.62 13.01 -0.96
C GLN A 181 19.23 12.87 -1.59
N LEU A 182 18.29 13.73 -1.17
CA LEU A 182 16.93 13.75 -1.69
C LEU A 182 16.97 13.75 -3.23
N PRO A 183 16.17 12.92 -3.92
CA PRO A 183 16.04 13.03 -5.36
C PRO A 183 15.56 14.46 -5.69
N PRO A 184 16.09 15.09 -6.75
CA PRO A 184 15.66 16.43 -7.12
C PRO A 184 14.15 16.45 -7.35
N ALA A 185 13.50 17.50 -6.83
CA ALA A 185 12.07 17.68 -6.97
C ALA A 185 11.69 17.58 -8.46
N THR A 186 10.86 16.59 -8.80
CA THR A 186 10.27 16.51 -10.13
C THR A 186 9.23 17.62 -10.24
N THR A 187 9.57 18.66 -11.01
CA THR A 187 8.60 19.65 -11.49
C THR A 187 7.69 18.95 -12.50
N SER A 188 6.41 18.86 -12.14
CA SER A 188 5.19 18.73 -12.95
C SER A 188 5.27 18.03 -14.30
#